data_AF-A0A4P9YX16-F1
#
_entry.id   AF-A0A4P9YX16-F1
#
_cell.length_a   1.000
_cell.length_b   1.000
_cell.length_c   1.000
_cell.angle_alpha   90.00
_cell.angle_beta   90.00
_cell.angle_gamma   90.00
#
_symmetry.space_group_name_H-M   'P 1'
#
loop_
_entity.id
_entity.type
_entity.pdbx_description
1 polymer ?
#
loop_
_entity_poly.entity_id
_entity_poly.type
_entity_poly.pdbx_seq_one_letter_code
_entity_poly.pdbx_strand_id
1 'polypeptide(L)'
;MSKLDDNELARCLPVHSLMSLAGDALPEPDEFSATVKGVCRFPPCRDSLVRGLQADLRAQCSSNIQSGEYAQTFRTALYILDNYAPLRNATCVQSKEGGLCAAETYTKIYPSAKNTPHSQLLEKIPPNELCSECNKGIVTVLLQADRARPGKLLDASTAKNVSARISDTCGKDYLDGNTNTISGDQAHATSSGTSLMHYAYLAALPVMTTTAAAVATIFSVLC
;
A
#
# COMPACT_ATOMS: atom_id res chain seq x y z
N MET A 1 -16.01 2.06 -24.38
CA MET A 1 -15.42 3.12 -23.52
C MET A 1 -14.70 2.41 -22.39
N SER A 2 -13.47 2.80 -22.09
CA SER A 2 -12.72 2.19 -20.99
C SER A 2 -13.25 2.70 -19.65
N LYS A 3 -13.42 1.85 -18.63
CA LYS A 3 -13.83 2.30 -17.28
C LYS A 3 -12.74 3.14 -16.58
N LEU A 4 -11.59 3.34 -17.23
CA LEU A 4 -10.50 4.17 -16.75
C LEU A 4 -10.80 5.66 -16.88
N ASP A 5 -11.64 6.03 -17.85
CA ASP A 5 -12.20 7.40 -18.01
C ASP A 5 -13.50 7.61 -17.19
N ASP A 6 -13.88 6.64 -16.35
CA ASP A 6 -15.09 6.75 -15.55
C ASP A 6 -14.90 7.78 -14.44
N ASN A 7 -15.78 8.80 -14.42
CA ASN A 7 -15.83 9.82 -13.39
C ASN A 7 -16.08 9.22 -11.98
N GLU A 8 -16.64 8.02 -11.85
CA GLU A 8 -16.68 7.32 -10.56
C GLU A 8 -15.31 6.80 -10.11
N LEU A 9 -14.44 6.36 -11.02
CA LEU A 9 -13.10 5.85 -10.67
C LEU A 9 -12.16 6.96 -10.21
N ALA A 10 -12.13 8.08 -10.95
CA ALA A 10 -11.32 9.25 -10.61
C ALA A 10 -11.65 9.86 -9.23
N ARG A 11 -12.84 9.58 -8.69
CA ARG A 11 -13.28 10.04 -7.35
C ARG A 11 -12.75 9.21 -6.18
N CYS A 12 -12.12 8.07 -6.44
CA CYS A 12 -11.67 7.16 -5.38
C CYS A 12 -10.27 6.56 -5.62
N LEU A 13 -9.82 6.51 -6.88
CA LEU A 13 -8.49 6.08 -7.29
C LEU A 13 -7.88 7.17 -8.19
N PRO A 14 -7.03 8.07 -7.64
CA PRO A 14 -6.38 9.12 -8.43
C PRO A 14 -5.22 8.55 -9.24
N VAL A 15 -5.55 7.81 -10.29
CA VAL A 15 -4.61 7.12 -11.20
C VAL A 15 -3.44 8.03 -11.60
N HIS A 16 -3.73 9.25 -12.05
CA HIS A 16 -2.69 10.19 -12.48
C HIS A 16 -1.72 10.57 -11.34
N SER A 17 -2.19 10.67 -10.10
CA SER A 17 -1.31 10.88 -8.94
C SER A 17 -0.48 9.64 -8.65
N LEU A 18 -1.02 8.44 -8.85
CA LEU A 18 -0.22 7.23 -8.74
C LEU A 18 0.86 7.21 -9.82
N MET A 19 0.56 7.53 -11.09
CA MET A 19 1.51 7.44 -12.19
C MET A 19 2.87 8.16 -11.98
N SER A 20 2.97 9.18 -11.11
CA SER A 20 4.25 9.82 -10.81
C SER A 20 5.24 8.95 -10.01
N LEU A 21 4.81 7.88 -9.33
CA LEU A 21 5.74 6.95 -8.66
C LEU A 21 6.16 5.77 -9.56
N ALA A 22 5.83 5.85 -10.86
CA ALA A 22 6.01 4.77 -11.82
C ALA A 22 7.41 4.80 -12.42
N GLY A 23 8.27 3.91 -11.96
CA GLY A 23 9.60 3.73 -12.53
C GLY A 23 10.40 2.65 -11.82
N ASP A 24 11.56 2.36 -12.38
CA ASP A 24 12.54 1.44 -11.78
C ASP A 24 13.33 2.10 -10.63
N ALA A 25 13.30 3.43 -10.55
CA ALA A 25 13.87 4.22 -9.47
C ALA A 25 12.85 4.55 -8.38
N LEU A 26 13.32 4.75 -7.16
CA LEU A 26 12.51 5.31 -6.09
C LEU A 26 12.23 6.81 -6.37
N PRO A 27 10.96 7.27 -6.29
CA PRO A 27 10.57 8.66 -6.54
C PRO A 27 11.18 9.61 -5.51
N GLU A 28 11.31 10.89 -5.82
CA GLU A 28 11.81 11.86 -4.83
C GLU A 28 10.80 12.04 -3.67
N PRO A 29 11.25 12.38 -2.45
CA PRO A 29 10.39 12.48 -1.27
C PRO A 29 9.18 13.42 -1.45
N ASP A 30 9.35 14.52 -2.19
CA ASP A 30 8.27 15.47 -2.48
C ASP A 30 7.21 14.90 -3.42
N GLU A 31 7.61 14.13 -4.44
CA GLU A 31 6.71 13.45 -5.39
C GLU A 31 5.89 12.37 -4.68
N PHE A 32 6.54 11.59 -3.83
CA PHE A 32 5.90 10.61 -2.96
C PHE A 32 4.94 11.28 -1.99
N SER A 33 5.37 12.33 -1.29
CA SER A 33 4.54 13.11 -0.35
C SER A 33 3.30 13.71 -1.04
N ALA A 34 3.46 14.26 -2.25
CA ALA A 34 2.36 14.78 -3.06
C ALA A 34 1.38 13.67 -3.46
N THR A 35 1.89 12.49 -3.83
CA THR A 35 1.07 11.34 -4.24
C THR A 35 0.27 10.76 -3.06
N VAL A 36 0.91 10.55 -1.90
CA VAL A 36 0.25 10.12 -0.66
C VAL A 36 -0.87 11.10 -0.29
N LYS A 37 -0.59 12.42 -0.30
CA LYS A 37 -1.61 13.46 -0.07
C LYS A 37 -2.74 13.40 -1.10
N GLY A 38 -2.43 13.11 -2.36
CA GLY A 38 -3.42 12.90 -3.43
C GLY A 38 -4.36 11.75 -3.11
N VAL A 39 -3.82 10.56 -2.88
CA VAL A 39 -4.56 9.33 -2.52
C VAL A 39 -5.45 9.55 -1.28
N CYS A 40 -4.92 10.20 -0.25
CA CYS A 40 -5.64 10.38 1.02
C CYS A 40 -6.77 11.43 0.99
N ARG A 41 -6.86 12.26 -0.05
CA ARG A 41 -7.99 13.20 -0.25
C ARG A 41 -9.27 12.52 -0.73
N PHE A 42 -9.18 11.34 -1.33
CA PHE A 42 -10.32 10.61 -1.87
C PHE A 42 -10.76 9.48 -0.94
N PRO A 43 -12.06 9.15 -0.86
CA PRO A 43 -12.53 7.98 -0.12
C PRO A 43 -12.07 6.67 -0.80
N PRO A 44 -12.07 5.53 -0.08
CA PRO A 44 -11.86 4.21 -0.71
C PRO A 44 -12.87 3.94 -1.83
N CYS A 45 -12.43 3.24 -2.88
CA CYS A 45 -13.33 2.81 -3.95
C CYS A 45 -14.35 1.77 -3.45
N ARG A 46 -15.59 1.83 -3.98
CA ARG A 46 -16.60 0.79 -3.74
C ARG A 46 -16.15 -0.54 -4.31
N ASP A 47 -16.36 -1.64 -3.59
CA ASP A 47 -16.04 -3.01 -4.02
C ASP A 47 -16.56 -3.36 -5.42
N SER A 48 -17.76 -2.90 -5.79
CA SER A 48 -18.35 -3.12 -7.11
C SER A 48 -17.51 -2.51 -8.23
N LEU A 49 -17.00 -1.31 -8.03
CA LEU A 49 -16.15 -0.58 -8.98
C LEU A 49 -14.78 -1.25 -9.09
N VAL A 50 -14.18 -1.62 -7.96
CA VAL A 50 -12.91 -2.36 -7.89
C VAL A 50 -13.01 -3.70 -8.63
N ARG A 51 -14.06 -4.51 -8.36
CA ARG A 51 -14.30 -5.78 -9.06
C ARG A 51 -14.54 -5.58 -10.55
N GLY A 52 -15.25 -4.51 -10.92
CA GLY A 52 -15.46 -4.12 -12.32
C GLY A 52 -14.12 -3.87 -13.02
N LEU A 53 -13.28 -3.01 -12.43
CA LEU A 53 -11.94 -2.69 -12.96
C LEU A 53 -11.04 -3.93 -13.05
N GLN A 54 -11.01 -4.79 -12.03
CA GLN A 54 -10.27 -6.06 -12.09
C GLN A 54 -10.74 -6.97 -13.25
N ALA A 55 -12.05 -7.02 -13.52
CA ALA A 55 -12.59 -7.81 -14.62
C ALA A 55 -12.21 -7.22 -15.98
N ASP A 56 -12.32 -5.90 -16.13
CA ASP A 56 -11.95 -5.19 -17.35
C ASP A 56 -10.44 -5.34 -17.67
N LEU A 57 -9.58 -5.26 -16.64
CA LEU A 57 -8.14 -5.51 -16.76
C LEU A 57 -7.83 -6.96 -17.17
N ARG A 58 -8.50 -7.96 -16.57
CA ARG A 58 -8.32 -9.37 -16.97
C ARG A 58 -8.76 -9.63 -18.41
N ALA A 59 -9.81 -8.96 -18.88
CA ALA A 59 -10.28 -9.09 -20.25
C ALA A 59 -9.30 -8.47 -21.25
N GLN A 60 -8.91 -7.21 -21.01
CA GLN A 60 -8.02 -6.45 -21.91
C GLN A 60 -6.60 -7.05 -21.94
N CYS A 61 -6.02 -7.39 -20.78
CA CYS A 61 -4.67 -7.92 -20.71
C CYS A 61 -4.54 -9.43 -20.96
N SER A 62 -5.60 -10.10 -21.43
CA SER A 62 -5.64 -11.56 -21.55
C SER A 62 -4.53 -12.16 -22.44
N SER A 63 -4.17 -11.51 -23.55
CA SER A 63 -3.06 -11.94 -24.42
C SER A 63 -1.71 -11.86 -23.72
N ASN A 64 -1.43 -10.75 -23.05
CA ASN A 64 -0.13 -10.47 -22.44
C ASN A 64 0.08 -11.37 -21.21
N ILE A 65 -0.99 -11.62 -20.45
CA ILE A 65 -1.00 -12.63 -19.37
C ILE A 65 -0.67 -14.04 -19.91
N GLN A 66 -1.19 -14.39 -21.10
CA GLN A 66 -0.96 -15.70 -21.72
C GLN A 66 0.43 -15.83 -22.34
N SER A 67 1.01 -14.78 -22.92
CA SER A 67 2.40 -14.77 -23.40
C SER A 67 3.42 -14.78 -22.27
N GLY A 68 3.00 -14.47 -21.03
CA GLY A 68 3.86 -14.32 -19.86
C GLY A 68 4.52 -12.94 -19.76
N GLU A 69 4.39 -12.12 -20.81
CA GLU A 69 4.90 -10.77 -20.87
C GLU A 69 4.15 -9.88 -19.89
N TYR A 70 4.87 -9.21 -18.99
CA TYR A 70 4.31 -8.42 -17.89
C TYR A 70 3.43 -9.19 -16.88
N ALA A 71 3.44 -10.53 -16.89
CA ALA A 71 2.59 -11.34 -16.00
C ALA A 71 2.77 -11.02 -14.50
N GLN A 72 3.98 -10.64 -14.07
CA GLN A 72 4.24 -10.20 -12.69
C GLN A 72 3.64 -8.81 -12.41
N THR A 73 3.83 -7.84 -13.30
CA THR A 73 3.23 -6.49 -13.22
C THR A 73 1.70 -6.58 -13.12
N PHE A 74 1.08 -7.43 -13.95
CA PHE A 74 -0.36 -7.66 -13.94
C PHE A 74 -0.85 -8.30 -12.62
N ARG A 75 -0.13 -9.30 -12.10
CA ARG A 75 -0.42 -9.90 -10.78
C ARG A 75 -0.35 -8.86 -9.66
N THR A 76 0.69 -8.01 -9.67
CA THR A 76 0.85 -6.90 -8.71
C THR A 76 -0.36 -5.96 -8.77
N ALA A 77 -0.76 -5.48 -9.96
CA ALA A 77 -1.91 -4.60 -10.12
C ALA A 77 -3.24 -5.22 -9.65
N LEU A 78 -3.48 -6.51 -9.93
CA LEU A 78 -4.69 -7.17 -9.42
C LEU A 78 -4.67 -7.31 -7.89
N TYR A 79 -3.53 -7.68 -7.30
CA TYR A 79 -3.35 -7.75 -5.85
C TYR A 79 -3.60 -6.40 -5.17
N ILE A 80 -3.09 -5.32 -5.78
CA ILE A 80 -3.33 -3.94 -5.36
C ILE A 80 -4.81 -3.61 -5.35
N LEU A 81 -5.52 -3.88 -6.45
CA LEU A 81 -6.94 -3.58 -6.54
C LEU A 81 -7.74 -4.38 -5.52
N ASP A 82 -7.45 -5.68 -5.35
CA ASP A 82 -8.11 -6.54 -4.36
C ASP A 82 -7.94 -6.04 -2.91
N ASN A 83 -6.86 -5.28 -2.67
CA ASN A 83 -6.48 -4.71 -1.39
C ASN A 83 -6.50 -3.17 -1.36
N TYR A 84 -7.16 -2.50 -2.31
CA TYR A 84 -6.99 -1.05 -2.46
C TYR A 84 -7.38 -0.26 -1.20
N ALA A 85 -8.55 -0.57 -0.62
CA ALA A 85 -9.03 0.10 0.59
C ALA A 85 -8.02 0.00 1.75
N PRO A 86 -7.57 -1.20 2.21
CA PRO A 86 -6.61 -1.25 3.32
C PRO A 86 -5.23 -0.66 3.00
N LEU A 87 -4.74 -0.79 1.75
CA LEU A 87 -3.48 -0.16 1.31
C LEU A 87 -3.56 1.37 1.39
N ARG A 88 -4.67 1.96 0.91
CA ARG A 88 -4.99 3.37 1.07
C ARG A 88 -5.06 3.76 2.55
N ASN A 89 -5.83 3.04 3.35
CA ASN A 89 -6.11 3.44 4.73
C ASN A 89 -4.85 3.44 5.61
N ALA A 90 -3.91 2.53 5.31
CA ALA A 90 -2.60 2.49 5.96
C ALA A 90 -1.66 3.59 5.47
N THR A 91 -1.64 3.84 4.15
CA THR A 91 -0.97 4.99 3.54
C THR A 91 -1.42 6.32 4.16
N CYS A 92 -2.69 6.40 4.55
CA CYS A 92 -3.35 7.57 5.11
C CYS A 92 -3.38 7.64 6.64
N VAL A 93 -2.60 6.79 7.32
CA VAL A 93 -2.36 6.95 8.77
C VAL A 93 -1.66 8.28 9.03
N GLN A 94 -2.17 9.03 10.00
CA GLN A 94 -1.62 10.34 10.38
C GLN A 94 -0.93 10.29 11.75
N SER A 95 0.17 11.04 11.87
CA SER A 95 0.81 11.38 13.14
C SER A 95 -0.09 12.34 13.95
N LYS A 96 0.17 12.52 15.25
CA LYS A 96 -0.61 13.47 16.08
C LYS A 96 -0.38 14.92 15.66
N GLU A 97 0.76 15.14 15.03
CA GLU A 97 1.25 16.37 14.45
C GLU A 97 0.55 16.69 13.10
N GLY A 98 -0.29 15.78 12.59
CA GLY A 98 -1.09 15.95 11.38
C GLY A 98 -0.37 15.63 10.06
N GLY A 99 0.85 15.11 10.14
CA GLY A 99 1.58 14.60 8.98
C GLY A 99 1.15 13.18 8.59
N LEU A 100 1.48 12.75 7.38
CA LEU A 100 1.14 11.43 6.86
C LEU A 100 2.30 10.47 7.10
N CYS A 101 2.08 9.46 7.93
CA CYS A 101 3.13 8.58 8.44
C CYS A 101 3.93 7.85 7.35
N ALA A 102 3.27 7.50 6.23
CA ALA A 102 3.95 6.91 5.08
C ALA A 102 4.96 7.88 4.45
N ALA A 103 4.58 9.15 4.28
CA ALA A 103 5.45 10.18 3.72
C ALA A 103 6.56 10.59 4.69
N GLU A 104 6.27 10.70 5.99
CA GLU A 104 7.28 10.96 7.03
C GLU A 104 8.35 9.87 7.06
N THR A 105 7.93 8.60 7.13
CA THR A 105 8.89 7.48 7.15
C THR A 105 9.68 7.40 5.86
N TYR A 106 9.04 7.64 4.70
CA TYR A 106 9.73 7.62 3.41
C TYR A 106 10.88 8.62 3.37
N THR A 107 10.61 9.88 3.70
CA THR A 107 11.61 10.96 3.68
C THR A 107 12.82 10.62 4.53
N LYS A 108 12.63 9.95 5.68
CA LYS A 108 13.73 9.54 6.56
C LYS A 108 14.55 8.37 6.01
N ILE A 109 13.92 7.37 5.39
CA ILE A 109 14.65 6.20 4.84
C ILE A 109 15.21 6.46 3.44
N TYR A 110 14.66 7.41 2.67
CA TYR A 110 15.03 7.67 1.28
C TYR A 110 16.57 7.79 1.06
N PRO A 111 17.35 8.52 1.89
CA PRO A 111 18.79 8.63 1.71
C PRO A 111 19.55 7.29 1.75
N SER A 112 19.09 6.32 2.55
CA SER A 112 19.67 4.97 2.62
C SER A 112 19.01 3.99 1.63
N ALA A 113 17.78 4.28 1.22
CA ALA A 113 16.94 3.44 0.36
C ALA A 113 17.18 3.64 -1.14
N LYS A 114 17.48 4.87 -1.61
CA LYS A 114 17.42 5.24 -3.04
C LYS A 114 18.25 4.39 -4.02
N ASN A 115 19.36 3.81 -3.55
CA ASN A 115 20.23 2.93 -4.33
C ASN A 115 20.07 1.44 -3.98
N THR A 116 19.11 1.10 -3.10
CA THR A 116 18.87 -0.27 -2.64
C THR A 116 17.78 -0.91 -3.49
N PRO A 117 17.97 -2.14 -4.02
CA PRO A 117 16.93 -2.87 -4.74
C PRO A 117 15.63 -2.97 -3.92
N HIS A 118 14.46 -2.86 -4.55
CA HIS A 118 13.17 -2.89 -3.85
C HIS A 118 12.99 -4.10 -2.91
N SER A 119 13.58 -5.25 -3.25
CA SER A 119 13.59 -6.46 -2.43
C SER A 119 14.38 -6.36 -1.12
N GLN A 120 15.34 -5.45 -1.02
CA GLN A 120 16.23 -5.25 0.14
C GLN A 120 15.86 -4.03 1.00
N LEU A 121 14.87 -3.22 0.60
CA LEU A 121 14.50 -1.99 1.30
C LEU A 121 14.15 -2.21 2.78
N LEU A 122 13.49 -3.33 3.11
CA LEU A 122 13.12 -3.68 4.47
C LEU A 122 14.35 -3.89 5.40
N GLU A 123 15.50 -4.24 4.85
CA GLU A 123 16.75 -4.42 5.60
C GLU A 123 17.47 -3.07 5.85
N LYS A 124 17.05 -1.99 5.19
CA LYS A 124 17.61 -0.64 5.36
C LYS A 124 16.82 0.25 6.30
N ILE A 125 15.62 -0.17 6.73
CA ILE A 125 14.81 0.58 7.69
C ILE A 125 15.49 0.47 9.07
N PRO A 126 15.97 1.57 9.68
CA PRO A 126 16.56 1.53 11.00
C PRO A 126 15.52 1.05 12.05
N PRO A 127 15.91 0.28 13.08
CA PRO A 127 14.97 -0.21 14.10
C PRO A 127 14.15 0.90 14.76
N ASN A 128 14.74 2.06 15.05
CA ASN A 128 14.03 3.21 15.63
C ASN A 128 12.94 3.79 14.70
N GLU A 129 13.13 3.68 13.38
CA GLU A 129 12.08 4.07 12.42
C GLU A 129 11.05 2.95 12.29
N LEU A 130 11.48 1.70 12.11
CA LEU A 130 10.58 0.53 12.03
C LEU A 130 9.62 0.46 13.24
N CYS A 131 10.13 0.78 14.43
CA CYS A 131 9.41 0.74 15.70
C CYS A 131 8.81 2.09 16.11
N SER A 132 8.66 3.05 15.19
CA SER A 132 7.98 4.33 15.47
C SER A 132 6.46 4.16 15.61
N GLU A 133 5.79 5.06 16.33
CA GLU A 133 4.32 5.05 16.45
C GLU A 133 3.62 5.19 15.08
N CYS A 134 4.19 5.97 14.16
CA CYS A 134 3.70 6.07 12.79
C CYS A 134 3.66 4.71 12.09
N ASN A 135 4.72 3.92 12.25
CA ASN A 135 4.79 2.59 11.68
C ASN A 135 3.90 1.60 12.42
N LYS A 136 3.68 1.80 13.73
CA LYS A 136 2.72 1.04 14.53
C LYS A 136 1.32 1.20 13.97
N GLY A 137 0.95 2.43 13.59
CA GLY A 137 -0.29 2.79 12.90
C GLY A 137 -0.47 2.08 11.56
N ILE A 138 0.48 2.27 10.62
CA ILE A 138 0.47 1.63 9.29
C ILE A 138 0.34 0.10 9.41
N VAL A 139 1.16 -0.48 10.29
CA VAL A 139 1.19 -1.92 10.58
C VAL A 139 -0.17 -2.39 11.12
N THR A 140 -0.78 -1.66 12.05
CA THR A 140 -2.07 -1.98 12.70
C THR A 140 -3.27 -1.93 11.75
N VAL A 141 -3.33 -0.98 10.81
CA VAL A 141 -4.44 -0.90 9.84
C VAL A 141 -4.44 -2.12 8.92
N LEU A 142 -3.30 -2.41 8.30
CA LEU A 142 -3.18 -3.50 7.33
C LEU A 142 -3.35 -4.87 7.98
N LEU A 143 -2.94 -4.96 9.23
CA LEU A 143 -3.18 -6.08 10.12
C LEU A 143 -4.65 -6.46 10.28
N GLN A 144 -5.46 -5.45 10.60
CA GLN A 144 -6.90 -5.63 10.79
C GLN A 144 -7.55 -6.04 9.47
N ALA A 145 -7.07 -5.50 8.35
CA ALA A 145 -7.55 -5.86 7.02
C ALA A 145 -7.23 -7.30 6.60
N ASP A 146 -6.03 -7.81 6.91
CA ASP A 146 -5.69 -9.20 6.64
C ASP A 146 -6.50 -10.17 7.52
N ARG A 147 -6.69 -9.86 8.80
CA ARG A 147 -7.58 -10.64 9.69
C ARG A 147 -9.03 -10.68 9.19
N ALA A 148 -9.52 -9.57 8.63
CA ALA A 148 -10.86 -9.50 8.05
C ALA A 148 -10.98 -10.34 6.75
N ARG A 149 -9.86 -10.59 6.04
CA ARG A 149 -9.82 -11.35 4.79
C ARG A 149 -8.55 -12.21 4.70
N PRO A 150 -8.42 -13.30 5.50
CA PRO A 150 -7.18 -14.04 5.61
C PRO A 150 -6.71 -14.59 4.27
N GLY A 151 -5.42 -14.46 3.94
CA GLY A 151 -4.86 -14.91 2.67
C GLY A 151 -5.00 -13.89 1.52
N LYS A 152 -5.65 -12.73 1.72
CA LYS A 152 -5.86 -11.74 0.65
C LYS A 152 -4.80 -10.66 0.58
N LEU A 153 -4.35 -10.17 1.74
CA LEU A 153 -3.22 -9.26 1.82
C LEU A 153 -1.94 -10.07 2.08
N LEU A 154 -2.01 -11.04 2.99
CA LEU A 154 -0.89 -11.83 3.47
C LEU A 154 -1.22 -13.32 3.40
N ASP A 155 -0.30 -14.16 2.94
CA ASP A 155 -0.44 -15.60 3.18
C ASP A 155 -0.15 -15.94 4.65
N ALA A 156 -0.73 -17.01 5.17
CA ALA A 156 -0.65 -17.36 6.59
C ALA A 156 0.78 -17.70 7.08
N SER A 157 1.65 -18.23 6.21
CA SER A 157 3.04 -18.53 6.56
C SER A 157 3.79 -17.23 6.75
N THR A 158 3.66 -16.33 5.78
CA THR A 158 4.30 -15.04 5.91
C THR A 158 3.73 -14.28 7.09
N ALA A 159 2.40 -14.18 7.24
CA ALA A 159 1.70 -13.45 8.32
C ALA A 159 2.15 -13.84 9.76
N LYS A 160 2.80 -14.99 9.93
CA LYS A 160 3.46 -15.37 11.19
C LYS A 160 4.84 -14.71 11.39
N ASN A 161 5.58 -14.46 10.32
CA ASN A 161 7.00 -14.12 10.35
C ASN A 161 7.33 -12.62 10.66
N VAL A 162 6.39 -11.65 10.57
CA VAL A 162 6.63 -10.25 11.03
C VAL A 162 5.93 -9.98 12.35
N SER A 163 4.92 -10.77 12.68
CA SER A 163 4.51 -10.98 14.06
C SER A 163 5.75 -11.30 14.88
N ALA A 164 6.52 -12.31 14.44
CA ALA A 164 7.84 -12.59 14.98
C ALA A 164 8.80 -11.40 14.78
N ARG A 165 9.22 -11.07 13.55
CA ARG A 165 10.30 -10.07 13.32
C ARG A 165 10.05 -8.69 13.94
N ILE A 166 8.82 -8.16 13.90
CA ILE A 166 8.49 -6.88 14.56
C ILE A 166 8.36 -7.06 16.07
N SER A 167 7.80 -8.16 16.61
CA SER A 167 7.84 -8.38 18.07
C SER A 167 9.27 -8.53 18.60
N ASP A 168 10.15 -9.16 17.82
CA ASP A 168 11.57 -9.36 18.15
C ASP A 168 12.37 -8.05 18.06
N THR A 169 11.99 -7.13 17.15
CA THR A 169 12.70 -5.84 16.95
C THR A 169 12.13 -4.70 17.79
N CYS A 170 10.80 -4.67 17.98
CA CYS A 170 10.05 -3.56 18.57
C CYS A 170 9.37 -3.91 19.90
N GLY A 171 9.45 -5.16 20.35
CA GLY A 171 8.75 -5.66 21.53
C GLY A 171 7.36 -6.21 21.22
N LYS A 172 6.90 -7.14 22.07
CA LYS A 172 5.64 -7.88 21.89
C LYS A 172 4.40 -6.96 21.91
N ASP A 173 4.45 -5.90 22.71
CA ASP A 173 3.35 -4.93 22.87
C ASP A 173 3.24 -3.95 21.70
N TYR A 174 4.19 -3.98 20.75
CA TYR A 174 4.14 -3.14 19.55
C TYR A 174 2.96 -3.49 18.63
N LEU A 175 2.30 -4.63 18.84
CA LEU A 175 1.31 -5.19 17.91
C LEU A 175 -0.03 -5.52 18.60
N ASP A 176 -0.21 -4.93 19.78
CA ASP A 176 -1.44 -4.95 20.60
C ASP A 176 -2.65 -4.32 19.88
N GLY A 177 -2.41 -3.42 18.93
CA GLY A 177 -3.41 -2.67 18.18
C GLY A 177 -3.74 -1.30 18.77
N ASN A 178 -3.09 -0.91 19.87
CA ASN A 178 -3.15 0.45 20.40
C ASN A 178 -2.09 1.29 19.67
N THR A 179 -2.46 2.43 19.10
CA THR A 179 -1.49 3.30 18.42
C THR A 179 -1.75 4.75 18.80
N ASN A 180 -0.69 5.56 18.86
CA ASN A 180 -0.81 7.00 18.99
C ASN A 180 -1.05 7.68 17.63
N THR A 181 -1.67 7.01 16.67
CA THR A 181 -1.92 7.54 15.31
C THR A 181 -3.41 7.62 15.01
N ILE A 182 -3.78 8.52 14.09
CA ILE A 182 -5.15 8.56 13.56
C ILE A 182 -5.19 7.61 12.37
N SER A 183 -6.00 6.55 12.46
CA SER A 183 -6.19 5.61 11.35
C SER A 183 -6.82 6.32 10.14
N GLY A 184 -6.39 5.99 8.92
CA GLY A 184 -6.93 6.54 7.68
C GLY A 184 -8.42 6.22 7.43
N ASP A 185 -9.01 5.30 8.21
CA ASP A 185 -10.45 5.07 8.31
C ASP A 185 -11.12 5.92 9.40
N GLN A 186 -10.45 6.23 10.51
CA GLN A 186 -11.04 6.95 11.65
C GLN A 186 -11.23 8.46 11.45
N ALA A 187 -10.98 8.96 10.24
CA ALA A 187 -11.69 10.15 9.76
C ALA A 187 -13.22 9.93 9.76
N HIS A 188 -13.70 8.68 9.67
CA HIS A 188 -15.10 8.26 9.81
C HIS A 188 -15.25 6.85 10.46
N ALA A 189 -15.47 6.82 11.79
CA ALA A 189 -16.01 5.71 12.62
C ALA A 189 -15.07 4.57 13.11
N THR A 190 -15.56 3.79 14.09
CA THR A 190 -14.79 3.39 15.31
C THR A 190 -14.77 1.88 15.63
N SER A 191 -13.73 1.39 16.33
CA SER A 191 -13.58 0.08 17.05
C SER A 191 -13.53 -1.22 16.21
N SER A 192 -12.85 -2.33 16.55
CA SER A 192 -12.01 -2.77 17.71
C SER A 192 -11.23 -4.09 17.41
N GLY A 193 -10.07 -4.37 18.06
CA GLY A 193 -9.57 -5.76 18.34
C GLY A 193 -8.29 -6.35 17.65
N THR A 194 -7.14 -6.28 18.35
CA THR A 194 -5.99 -7.25 18.49
C THR A 194 -5.46 -8.22 17.39
N SER A 195 -4.11 -8.23 17.19
CA SER A 195 -3.16 -9.34 16.79
C SER A 195 -3.42 -10.28 15.55
N LEU A 196 -2.54 -10.58 14.55
CA LEU A 196 -1.10 -10.27 14.24
C LEU A 196 -0.70 -10.48 12.69
N MET A 197 0.57 -10.34 12.23
CA MET A 197 1.12 -9.56 11.04
C MET A 197 2.22 -10.18 10.10
N HIS A 198 2.19 -10.01 8.75
CA HIS A 198 3.39 -9.86 7.83
C HIS A 198 3.13 -9.57 6.32
N TYR A 199 3.56 -8.38 5.88
CA TYR A 199 4.07 -7.94 4.56
C TYR A 199 3.63 -6.50 4.32
N ALA A 200 2.70 -6.02 5.14
CA ALA A 200 2.03 -4.78 4.85
C ALA A 200 2.95 -3.54 4.91
N TYR A 201 4.13 -3.67 5.51
CA TYR A 201 5.18 -2.65 5.38
C TYR A 201 5.81 -2.57 3.97
N LEU A 202 5.90 -3.69 3.25
CA LEU A 202 6.19 -3.72 1.80
C LEU A 202 4.99 -3.21 0.98
N ALA A 203 3.81 -3.10 1.59
CA ALA A 203 2.56 -2.75 0.93
C ALA A 203 2.17 -1.26 1.01
N ALA A 204 2.89 -0.44 1.79
CA ALA A 204 2.80 1.02 1.69
C ALA A 204 3.81 1.55 0.66
N LEU A 205 5.09 1.20 0.79
CA LEU A 205 6.18 1.88 0.09
C LEU A 205 6.55 1.25 -1.27
N PRO A 206 7.10 0.03 -1.34
CA PRO A 206 7.27 -0.68 -2.60
C PRO A 206 5.96 -0.85 -3.36
N VAL A 207 4.83 -1.00 -2.65
CA VAL A 207 3.53 -1.05 -3.32
C VAL A 207 3.05 0.32 -3.75
N MET A 208 3.36 1.48 -3.15
CA MET A 208 3.02 2.74 -3.84
C MET A 208 3.89 3.00 -5.09
N THR A 209 5.16 2.58 -5.10
CA THR A 209 6.01 2.70 -6.30
C THR A 209 5.70 1.62 -7.34
N THR A 210 5.37 0.40 -6.94
CA THR A 210 4.90 -0.66 -7.86
C THR A 210 3.40 -0.64 -8.12
N THR A 211 2.57 0.09 -7.37
CA THR A 211 1.19 0.44 -7.78
C THR A 211 1.30 1.44 -8.88
N ALA A 212 2.08 2.49 -8.69
CA ALA A 212 2.33 3.46 -9.72
C ALA A 212 2.93 2.81 -10.96
N ALA A 213 3.98 2.00 -10.83
CA ALA A 213 4.54 1.29 -11.97
C ALA A 213 3.52 0.32 -12.57
N ALA A 214 2.83 -0.53 -11.81
CA ALA A 214 1.91 -1.50 -12.40
C ALA A 214 0.62 -0.87 -12.96
N VAL A 215 0.09 0.18 -12.33
CA VAL A 215 -1.04 0.98 -12.82
C VAL A 215 -0.58 1.80 -14.02
N ALA A 216 0.46 2.62 -13.92
CA ALA A 216 0.98 3.38 -15.06
C ALA A 216 1.39 2.49 -16.22
N THR A 217 2.04 1.35 -16.01
CA THR A 217 2.37 0.39 -17.08
C THR A 217 1.11 -0.27 -17.63
N ILE A 218 0.07 -0.57 -16.85
CA ILE A 218 -1.21 -1.08 -17.40
C ILE A 218 -2.04 0.02 -18.09
N PHE A 219 -1.79 1.29 -17.78
CA PHE A 219 -2.51 2.43 -18.35
C PHE A 219 -1.76 3.08 -19.53
N SER A 220 -0.43 2.94 -19.61
CA SER A 220 0.41 3.30 -20.76
C SER A 220 0.60 2.13 -21.73
N VAL A 221 0.64 0.89 -21.19
CA VAL A 221 0.41 -0.37 -21.90
C VAL A 221 -0.99 -0.85 -21.58
N LEU A 222 -1.97 -0.02 -21.98
CA LEU A 222 -3.33 -0.48 -22.30
C LEU A 222 -3.24 -1.35 -23.57
N CYS A 223 -2.65 -2.54 -23.40
CA CYS A 223 -2.39 -3.61 -24.37
C CYS A 223 -2.15 -3.22 -25.83
#